data_AF-A0A6F9ARE0-F1
#
_entry.id   AF-A0A6F9ARE0-F1
#
_cell.length_a   1.000
_cell.length_b   1.000
_cell.length_c   1.000
_cell.angle_alpha   90.00
_cell.angle_beta   90.00
_cell.angle_gamma   90.00
#
_symmetry.space_group_name_H-M   'P 1'
#
loop_
_entity.id
_entity.type
_entity.pdbx_description
1 polymer ?
#
loop_
_entity_poly.entity_id
_entity_poly.type
_entity_poly.pdbx_seq_one_letter_code
_entity_poly.pdbx_strand_id
1 'polypeptide(L)'
;MSVLCLREICPKVRSIKQTELEPLVRRATQIRTELTQEVRKPYKDVIDICWGDPHRGGVKPLTFVRQVLAACLYPQLVQSDKLPLDVRQRAQSLLSACDGGSVGSYTPSGGISYIQCSVSNFISRRDGGVPSSPENIFMTSGSQRSIMVRIIFIITIPVTILTIILIIIIIIIIIIIIMSVSFIFPSLFYDFFL
;
A
#
# COMPACT_ATOMS: atom_id res chain seq x y z
N MET A 1 -26.50 13.78 -12.80
CA MET A 1 -26.14 14.33 -11.47
C MET A 1 -26.42 15.83 -11.50
N SER A 2 -27.21 16.33 -10.56
CA SER A 2 -27.60 17.75 -10.49
C SER A 2 -26.39 18.65 -10.16
N VAL A 3 -26.27 19.76 -10.90
CA VAL A 3 -25.17 20.75 -10.81
C VAL A 3 -25.04 21.40 -9.42
N LEU A 4 -26.08 21.30 -8.58
CA LEU A 4 -26.11 21.78 -7.20
C LEU A 4 -25.13 21.04 -6.27
N CYS A 5 -24.98 19.72 -6.43
CA CYS A 5 -24.15 18.90 -5.54
C CYS A 5 -22.65 19.23 -5.62
N LEU A 6 -22.17 19.69 -6.80
CA LEU A 6 -20.75 20.01 -6.98
C LEU A 6 -20.32 21.26 -6.20
N ARG A 7 -21.22 22.20 -5.93
CA ARG A 7 -20.90 23.47 -5.23
C ARG A 7 -20.67 23.28 -3.73
N GLU A 8 -21.32 22.28 -3.12
CA GLU A 8 -21.26 21.94 -1.68
C GLU A 8 -20.02 21.11 -1.31
N ILE A 9 -19.31 20.55 -2.30
CA ILE A 9 -18.09 19.76 -2.07
C ILE A 9 -16.94 20.69 -1.65
N CYS A 10 -16.17 20.24 -0.65
CA CYS A 10 -14.97 20.91 -0.15
C CYS A 10 -14.07 21.39 -1.32
N PRO A 11 -13.70 22.68 -1.39
CA PRO A 11 -12.88 23.23 -2.48
C PRO A 11 -11.56 22.48 -2.71
N LYS A 12 -10.98 21.91 -1.65
CA LYS A 12 -9.75 21.12 -1.72
C LYS A 12 -9.94 19.79 -2.44
N VAL A 13 -11.09 19.12 -2.24
CA VAL A 13 -11.46 17.92 -3.00
C VAL A 13 -11.64 18.28 -4.47
N ARG A 14 -12.26 19.43 -4.75
CA ARG A 14 -12.47 19.93 -6.12
C ARG A 14 -11.16 20.28 -6.83
N SER A 15 -10.12 20.69 -6.10
CA SER A 15 -8.80 21.00 -6.66
C SER A 15 -7.91 19.79 -6.92
N ILE A 16 -8.33 18.58 -6.54
CA ILE A 16 -7.58 17.35 -6.85
C ILE A 16 -7.52 17.19 -8.36
N LYS A 17 -6.31 17.29 -8.93
CA LYS A 17 -6.08 17.07 -10.36
C LYS A 17 -6.00 15.58 -10.65
N GLN A 18 -6.60 15.18 -11.76
CA GLN A 18 -6.40 13.84 -12.31
C GLN A 18 -4.96 13.70 -12.83
N THR A 19 -4.45 12.48 -12.75
CA THR A 19 -3.09 12.15 -13.17
C THR A 19 -2.90 12.37 -14.67
N GLU A 20 -1.73 12.85 -15.10
CA GLU A 20 -1.39 13.06 -16.52
C GLU A 20 -1.47 11.78 -17.37
N LEU A 21 -1.53 10.61 -16.73
CA LEU A 21 -1.74 9.32 -17.38
C LEU A 21 -3.20 9.05 -17.80
N GLU A 22 -4.18 9.84 -17.35
CA GLU A 22 -5.61 9.59 -17.60
C GLU A 22 -5.96 9.46 -19.11
N PRO A 23 -5.44 10.31 -20.02
CA PRO A 23 -5.66 10.14 -21.45
C PRO A 23 -5.10 8.82 -22.01
N LEU A 24 -3.92 8.39 -21.52
CA LEU A 24 -3.27 7.14 -21.94
C LEU A 24 -4.06 5.93 -21.44
N VAL A 25 -4.48 5.94 -20.17
CA VAL A 25 -5.30 4.87 -19.58
C VAL A 25 -6.63 4.77 -20.31
N ARG A 26 -7.28 5.89 -20.61
CA ARG A 26 -8.54 5.91 -21.38
C ARG A 26 -8.36 5.32 -22.77
N ARG A 27 -7.28 5.68 -23.48
CA ARG A 27 -6.99 5.12 -24.81
C ARG A 27 -6.68 3.63 -24.74
N ALA A 28 -5.89 3.19 -23.76
CA ALA A 28 -5.59 1.77 -23.56
C ALA A 28 -6.87 0.96 -23.31
N THR A 29 -7.82 1.49 -22.53
CA THR A 29 -9.13 0.86 -22.30
C THR A 29 -9.95 0.74 -23.59
N GLN A 30 -9.99 1.80 -24.41
CA GLN A 30 -10.67 1.74 -25.72
C GLN A 30 -10.07 0.64 -26.62
N ILE A 31 -8.74 0.59 -26.72
CA ILE A 31 -8.05 -0.41 -27.53
C ILE A 31 -8.35 -1.83 -27.03
N ARG A 32 -8.39 -2.06 -25.71
CA ARG A 32 -8.80 -3.35 -25.16
C ARG A 32 -10.21 -3.74 -25.57
N THR A 33 -11.16 -2.82 -25.50
CA THR A 33 -12.54 -3.06 -25.96
C THR A 33 -12.58 -3.40 -27.45
N GLU A 34 -11.84 -2.65 -28.28
CA GLU A 34 -11.74 -2.90 -29.72
C GLU A 34 -11.16 -4.30 -30.01
N LEU A 35 -10.13 -4.73 -29.27
CA LEU A 35 -9.55 -6.07 -29.40
C LEU A 35 -10.52 -7.18 -28.98
N THR A 36 -11.29 -6.98 -27.90
CA THR A 36 -12.35 -7.92 -27.48
C THR A 36 -13.45 -8.06 -28.52
N GLN A 37 -13.70 -7.02 -29.32
CA GLN A 37 -14.64 -7.03 -30.44
C GLN A 37 -14.03 -7.56 -31.75
N GLU A 38 -12.85 -8.16 -31.69
CA GLU A 38 -12.11 -8.71 -32.84
C GLU A 38 -11.81 -7.68 -33.96
N VAL A 39 -11.75 -6.39 -33.60
CA VAL A 39 -11.33 -5.35 -34.56
C VAL A 39 -9.88 -5.59 -34.96
N ARG A 40 -9.61 -5.67 -36.26
CA ARG A 40 -8.26 -5.94 -36.79
C ARG A 40 -7.29 -4.80 -36.45
N LYS A 41 -6.27 -5.11 -35.66
CA LYS A 41 -5.18 -4.21 -35.25
C LYS A 41 -3.81 -4.82 -35.59
N PRO A 42 -2.74 -4.01 -35.70
CA PRO A 42 -1.38 -4.52 -35.94
C PRO A 42 -0.77 -5.23 -34.72
N TYR A 43 -1.49 -5.31 -33.61
CA TYR A 43 -1.08 -5.96 -32.36
C TYR A 43 -2.22 -6.82 -31.82
N LYS A 44 -1.88 -7.80 -30.98
CA LYS A 44 -2.82 -8.77 -30.43
C LYS A 44 -3.28 -8.44 -29.00
N ASP A 45 -2.50 -7.65 -28.27
CA ASP A 45 -2.76 -7.37 -26.85
C ASP A 45 -2.18 -6.01 -26.42
N VAL A 46 -2.65 -5.49 -25.28
CA VAL A 46 -2.22 -4.24 -24.64
C VAL A 46 -1.69 -4.52 -23.24
N ILE A 47 -0.36 -4.48 -23.11
CA ILE A 47 0.35 -4.65 -21.83
C ILE A 47 0.39 -3.32 -21.09
N ASP A 48 -0.09 -3.31 -19.83
CA ASP A 48 -0.03 -2.14 -18.96
C ASP A 48 1.21 -2.18 -18.07
N ILE A 49 2.16 -1.30 -18.36
CA ILE A 49 3.39 -1.13 -17.57
C ILE A 49 3.38 0.14 -16.71
N CYS A 50 2.31 0.94 -16.76
CA CYS A 50 2.28 2.26 -16.14
C CYS A 50 2.12 2.22 -14.62
N TRP A 51 1.45 1.18 -14.11
CA TRP A 51 1.13 1.06 -12.68
C TRP A 51 2.21 0.34 -11.86
N GLY A 52 3.25 -0.19 -12.53
CA GLY A 52 4.26 -1.00 -11.85
C GLY A 52 3.66 -2.21 -11.13
N ASP A 53 2.58 -2.80 -11.65
CA ASP A 53 1.95 -4.02 -11.12
C ASP A 53 2.60 -5.25 -11.77
N PRO A 54 3.54 -5.93 -11.09
CA PRO A 54 4.30 -7.00 -11.71
C PRO A 54 3.42 -8.23 -11.98
N HIS A 55 2.40 -8.47 -11.14
CA HIS A 55 1.51 -9.61 -11.31
C HIS A 55 0.60 -9.42 -12.53
N ARG A 56 0.06 -8.21 -12.75
CA ARG A 56 -0.63 -7.88 -14.02
C ARG A 56 0.32 -7.95 -15.22
N GLY A 57 1.60 -7.65 -15.01
CA GLY A 57 2.67 -7.84 -15.99
C GLY A 57 3.08 -9.29 -16.25
N GLY A 58 2.44 -10.28 -15.60
CA GLY A 58 2.70 -11.71 -15.82
C GLY A 58 3.77 -12.31 -14.91
N VAL A 59 4.32 -11.56 -13.95
CA VAL A 59 5.24 -12.10 -12.95
C VAL A 59 4.49 -13.10 -12.07
N LYS A 60 4.99 -14.34 -12.01
CA LYS A 60 4.39 -15.39 -11.18
C LYS A 60 4.58 -15.07 -9.69
N PRO A 61 3.54 -15.22 -8.85
CA PRO A 61 3.68 -15.03 -7.42
C PRO A 61 4.67 -16.04 -6.80
N LEU A 62 5.39 -15.62 -5.78
CA LEU A 62 6.29 -16.49 -5.03
C LEU A 62 5.51 -17.58 -4.29
N THR A 63 5.81 -18.83 -4.61
CA THR A 63 5.08 -20.01 -4.09
C THR A 63 5.15 -20.11 -2.57
N PHE A 64 6.34 -19.96 -2.00
CA PHE A 64 6.55 -20.00 -0.54
C PHE A 64 5.67 -18.98 0.19
N VAL A 65 5.62 -17.73 -0.29
CA VAL A 65 4.82 -16.66 0.34
C VAL A 65 3.33 -16.99 0.27
N ARG A 66 2.85 -17.47 -0.88
CA ARG A 66 1.45 -17.87 -1.06
C ARG A 66 1.05 -19.02 -0.13
N GLN A 67 1.90 -20.01 0.01
CA GLN A 67 1.65 -21.17 0.88
C GLN A 67 1.64 -20.78 2.36
N VAL A 68 2.58 -19.94 2.82
CA VAL A 68 2.60 -19.44 4.19
C VAL A 68 1.34 -18.63 4.49
N LEU A 69 0.95 -17.72 3.61
CA LEU A 69 -0.28 -16.92 3.79
C LEU A 69 -1.53 -17.80 3.84
N ALA A 70 -1.62 -18.80 2.96
CA ALA A 70 -2.73 -19.75 2.97
C ALA A 70 -2.80 -20.53 4.28
N ALA A 71 -1.65 -20.98 4.81
CA ALA A 71 -1.58 -21.67 6.09
C ALA A 71 -1.95 -20.77 7.28
N CYS A 72 -1.61 -19.48 7.24
CA CYS A 72 -2.03 -18.53 8.27
C CYS A 72 -3.54 -18.22 8.21
N LEU A 73 -4.14 -18.20 7.02
CA LEU A 73 -5.58 -17.97 6.84
C LEU A 73 -6.42 -19.22 7.13
N TYR A 74 -5.89 -20.41 6.88
CA TYR A 74 -6.54 -21.70 7.14
C TYR A 74 -5.61 -22.60 7.96
N PRO A 75 -5.54 -22.40 9.30
CA PRO A 75 -4.55 -23.05 10.18
C PRO A 75 -4.54 -24.58 10.16
N GLN A 76 -5.64 -25.25 9.77
CA GLN A 76 -5.66 -26.71 9.61
C GLN A 76 -4.59 -27.20 8.61
N LEU A 77 -4.15 -26.36 7.66
CA LEU A 77 -3.08 -26.71 6.72
C LEU A 77 -1.73 -26.91 7.39
N VAL A 78 -1.49 -26.27 8.55
CA VAL A 78 -0.24 -26.40 9.31
C VAL A 78 -0.08 -27.81 9.87
N GLN A 79 -1.19 -28.50 10.15
CA GLN A 79 -1.20 -29.89 10.63
C GLN A 79 -1.17 -30.91 9.48
N SER A 80 -1.28 -30.46 8.23
CA SER A 80 -1.33 -31.33 7.07
C SER A 80 0.06 -31.55 6.45
N ASP A 81 0.29 -32.74 5.90
CA ASP A 81 1.50 -33.05 5.12
C ASP A 81 1.49 -32.50 3.69
N LYS A 82 0.47 -31.69 3.35
CA LYS A 82 0.30 -31.09 2.02
C LYS A 82 1.21 -29.89 1.78
N LEU A 83 1.77 -29.32 2.85
CA LEU A 83 2.68 -28.17 2.77
C LEU A 83 4.11 -28.57 3.19
N PRO A 84 5.14 -27.98 2.56
CA PRO A 84 6.53 -28.15 2.97
C PRO A 84 6.78 -27.80 4.45
N LEU A 85 7.76 -28.47 5.08
CA LEU A 85 8.04 -28.30 6.51
C LEU A 85 8.38 -26.85 6.88
N ASP A 86 9.21 -26.19 6.07
CA ASP A 86 9.63 -24.80 6.24
C ASP A 86 8.45 -23.82 6.15
N VAL A 87 7.49 -24.07 5.26
CA VAL A 87 6.23 -23.31 5.17
C VAL A 87 5.41 -23.46 6.45
N ARG A 88 5.23 -24.69 6.94
CA ARG A 88 4.45 -24.97 8.15
C ARG A 88 5.08 -24.34 9.38
N GLN A 89 6.41 -24.48 9.52
CA GLN A 89 7.17 -23.84 10.58
C GLN A 89 7.03 -22.31 10.54
N ARG A 90 7.17 -21.71 9.36
CA ARG A 90 7.03 -20.25 9.21
C ARG A 90 5.62 -19.78 9.56
N ALA A 91 4.59 -20.48 9.09
CA ALA A 91 3.20 -20.17 9.41
C ALA A 91 2.92 -20.30 10.91
N GLN A 92 3.41 -21.36 11.56
CA GLN A 92 3.27 -21.58 12.99
C GLN A 92 3.93 -20.46 13.81
N SER A 93 5.16 -20.04 13.45
CA SER A 93 5.83 -18.92 14.12
C SER A 93 5.05 -17.62 13.98
N LEU A 94 4.50 -17.34 12.79
CA LEU A 94 3.69 -16.13 12.56
C LEU A 94 2.39 -16.17 13.38
N LEU A 95 1.67 -17.29 13.36
CA LEU A 95 0.43 -17.45 14.14
C LEU A 95 0.71 -17.32 15.64
N SER A 96 1.81 -17.89 16.14
CA SER A 96 2.18 -17.79 17.56
C SER A 96 2.51 -16.36 18.02
N ALA A 97 2.86 -15.48 17.08
CA ALA A 97 3.10 -14.07 17.35
C ALA A 97 1.82 -13.21 17.30
N CYS A 98 0.71 -13.77 16.81
CA CYS A 98 -0.59 -13.11 16.83
C CYS A 98 -1.36 -13.49 18.10
N ASP A 99 -2.06 -12.52 18.68
CA ASP A 99 -2.94 -12.78 19.82
C ASP A 99 -4.02 -13.80 19.45
N GLY A 100 -4.22 -14.81 20.30
CA GLY A 100 -5.17 -15.89 20.05
C GLY A 100 -4.83 -16.80 18.86
N GLY A 101 -3.61 -16.73 18.32
CA GLY A 101 -3.19 -17.57 17.19
C GLY A 101 -3.91 -17.24 15.88
N SER A 102 -4.44 -16.02 15.74
CA SER A 102 -5.28 -15.62 14.60
C SER A 102 -4.74 -14.38 13.90
N VAL A 103 -4.65 -14.43 12.58
CA VAL A 103 -4.31 -13.27 11.74
C VAL A 103 -5.41 -12.20 11.68
N GLY A 104 -6.59 -12.49 12.24
CA GLY A 104 -7.70 -11.54 12.35
C GLY A 104 -7.68 -10.70 13.62
N SER A 105 -6.80 -11.00 14.56
CA SER A 105 -6.68 -10.25 15.82
C SER A 105 -6.10 -8.85 15.59
N TYR A 106 -6.52 -7.89 16.40
CA TYR A 106 -5.89 -6.57 16.41
C TYR A 106 -4.41 -6.67 16.77
N THR A 107 -3.61 -5.78 16.21
CA THR A 107 -2.19 -5.66 16.52
C THR A 107 -1.91 -4.37 17.30
N PRO A 108 -0.81 -4.29 18.07
CA PRO A 108 -0.34 -3.02 18.61
C PRO A 108 -0.18 -1.96 17.51
N SER A 109 -0.27 -0.68 17.86
CA SER A 109 -0.24 0.43 16.88
C SER A 109 1.02 0.45 16.00
N GLY A 110 2.16 -0.02 16.51
CA GLY A 110 3.42 -0.15 15.76
C GLY A 110 3.51 -1.40 14.87
N GLY A 111 2.63 -2.38 15.10
CA GLY A 111 2.65 -3.70 14.48
C GLY A 111 3.06 -4.81 15.45
N ILE A 112 3.19 -6.02 14.93
CA ILE A 112 3.57 -7.22 15.70
C ILE A 112 5.07 -7.19 15.98
N SER A 113 5.46 -7.24 17.26
CA SER A 113 6.86 -7.15 17.71
C SER A 113 7.79 -8.18 17.06
N TYR A 114 7.34 -9.43 16.93
CA TYR A 114 8.07 -10.48 16.22
C TYR A 114 8.43 -10.10 14.78
N ILE A 115 7.49 -9.45 14.06
CA ILE A 115 7.70 -8.99 12.69
C ILE A 115 8.66 -7.80 12.68
N GLN A 116 8.50 -6.83 13.59
CA GLN A 116 9.40 -5.68 13.69
C GLN A 116 10.85 -6.13 13.91
N CYS A 117 11.09 -7.08 14.82
CA CYS A 117 12.41 -7.67 15.06
C CYS A 117 12.96 -8.36 13.79
N SER A 118 12.12 -9.12 13.09
CA SER A 118 12.51 -9.76 11.83
C SER A 118 12.91 -8.75 10.76
N VAL A 119 12.21 -7.62 10.66
CA VAL A 119 12.52 -6.53 9.71
C VAL A 119 13.80 -5.81 10.11
N SER A 120 14.01 -5.48 11.39
CA SER A 120 15.24 -4.84 11.86
C SER A 120 16.46 -5.71 11.60
N ASN A 121 16.35 -7.01 11.85
CA ASN A 121 17.41 -7.98 11.53
C ASN A 121 17.68 -8.06 10.02
N PHE A 122 16.63 -7.99 9.19
CA PHE A 122 16.79 -7.95 7.74
C PHE A 122 17.52 -6.68 7.28
N ILE A 123 17.13 -5.50 7.79
CA ILE A 123 17.78 -4.22 7.48
C ILE A 123 19.26 -4.27 7.88
N SER A 124 19.55 -4.73 9.10
CA SER A 124 20.93 -4.82 9.59
C SER A 124 21.80 -5.72 8.72
N ARG A 125 21.27 -6.87 8.26
CA ARG A 125 21.98 -7.75 7.32
C ARG A 125 22.18 -7.13 5.95
N ARG A 126 21.15 -6.49 5.40
CA ARG A 126 21.20 -5.81 4.09
C ARG A 126 22.24 -4.69 4.09
N ASP A 127 22.34 -3.97 5.20
CA ASP A 127 23.20 -2.78 5.34
C ASP A 127 24.60 -3.13 5.89
N GLY A 128 25.03 -4.39 5.77
CA GLY A 128 26.41 -4.80 6.12
C GLY A 128 26.73 -4.83 7.61
N GLY A 129 25.73 -5.01 8.47
CA GLY A 129 25.88 -5.09 9.92
C GLY A 129 25.60 -3.79 10.67
N VAL A 130 25.17 -2.73 9.99
CA VAL A 130 24.70 -1.50 10.65
C VAL A 130 23.47 -1.81 11.51
N PRO A 131 23.47 -1.47 12.82
CA PRO A 131 22.38 -1.85 13.71
C PRO A 131 21.08 -1.12 13.37
N SER A 132 19.99 -1.87 13.27
CA SER A 132 18.62 -1.36 13.14
C SER A 132 17.81 -1.71 14.38
N SER A 133 17.14 -0.73 14.99
CA SER A 133 16.26 -0.97 16.15
C SER A 133 14.84 -1.33 15.71
N PRO A 134 14.23 -2.40 16.27
CA PRO A 134 12.81 -2.73 16.04
C PRO A 134 11.85 -1.60 16.46
N GLU A 135 12.22 -0.79 17.45
CA GLU A 135 11.40 0.33 17.96
C GLU A 135 11.22 1.46 16.93
N ASN A 136 12.13 1.53 15.95
CA ASN A 136 12.07 2.50 14.86
C ASN A 136 11.27 2.00 13.66
N ILE A 137 10.64 0.82 13.74
CA ILE A 137 9.94 0.17 12.63
C ILE A 137 8.44 0.22 12.89
N PHE A 138 7.71 0.89 11.99
CA PHE A 138 6.25 0.97 12.03
C PHE A 138 5.66 0.27 10.81
N MET A 139 4.76 -0.68 11.06
CA MET A 139 4.06 -1.41 10.00
C MET A 139 2.90 -0.57 9.48
N THR A 140 2.81 -0.39 8.16
CA THR A 140 1.71 0.32 7.51
C THR A 140 1.10 -0.48 6.37
N SER A 141 -0.15 -0.19 6.01
CA SER A 141 -0.81 -0.76 4.83
C SER A 141 -0.29 -0.13 3.54
N GLY A 142 0.92 -0.52 3.15
CA GLY A 142 1.63 0.01 2.00
C GLY A 142 2.36 1.33 2.29
N SER A 143 3.22 1.74 1.36
CA SER A 143 4.06 2.94 1.47
C SER A 143 3.29 4.24 1.31
N GLN A 144 2.20 4.24 0.53
CA GLN A 144 1.40 5.45 0.33
C GLN A 144 0.79 5.95 1.66
N ARG A 145 0.32 5.03 2.50
CA ARG A 145 -0.19 5.33 3.84
C ARG A 145 0.90 5.90 4.75
N SER A 146 2.11 5.35 4.73
CA SER A 146 3.20 5.87 5.57
C SER A 146 3.63 7.28 5.16
N ILE A 147 3.72 7.54 3.85
CA ILE A 147 4.01 8.88 3.33
C ILE A 147 2.91 9.87 3.73
N MET A 148 1.64 9.48 3.62
CA MET A 148 0.51 10.32 4.04
C MET A 148 0.56 10.69 5.51
N VAL A 149 0.69 9.70 6.40
CA VAL A 149 0.76 9.97 7.84
C VAL A 149 1.96 10.85 8.17
N ARG A 150 3.12 10.61 7.52
CA ARG A 150 4.32 11.42 7.77
C ARG A 150 4.16 12.86 7.31
N ILE A 151 3.57 13.09 6.14
CA ILE A 151 3.30 14.43 5.61
C ILE A 151 2.30 15.18 6.49
N ILE A 152 1.19 14.53 6.87
CA ILE A 152 0.21 15.11 7.80
C ILE A 152 0.90 15.51 9.09
N PHE A 153 1.65 14.60 9.70
CA PHE A 153 2.36 14.86 10.94
C PHE A 153 3.29 16.07 10.84
N ILE A 154 4.07 16.19 9.76
CA ILE A 154 4.98 17.32 9.54
C ILE A 154 4.22 18.65 9.39
N ILE A 155 3.08 18.64 8.70
CA ILE A 155 2.29 19.84 8.39
C ILE A 155 1.46 20.31 9.60
N THR A 156 0.97 19.38 10.43
CA THR A 156 0.10 19.67 11.57
C THR A 156 0.89 20.16 12.79
N ILE A 157 2.21 19.93 12.86
CA ILE A 157 3.04 20.58 13.89
C ILE A 157 3.03 22.09 13.59
N PRO A 158 2.56 22.93 14.52
CA PRO A 158 2.52 24.37 14.32
C PRO A 158 3.93 24.94 14.46
N VAL A 159 4.77 24.76 13.43
CA VAL A 159 6.00 25.52 13.31
C VAL A 159 5.63 26.81 12.59
N THR A 160 5.88 27.95 13.22
CA THR A 160 5.66 29.32 12.76
C THR A 160 6.39 29.69 11.45
N ILE A 161 7.07 28.72 10.81
CA ILE A 161 7.92 28.90 9.63
C ILE A 161 7.38 27.99 8.51
N LEU A 162 7.15 28.58 7.34
CA LEU A 162 6.70 27.88 6.13
C LEU A 162 7.60 26.66 5.86
N THR A 163 7.07 25.45 6.02
CA THR A 163 7.84 24.22 5.80
C THR A 163 7.95 23.95 4.29
N ILE A 164 9.15 24.08 3.73
CA ILE A 164 9.45 23.78 2.33
C ILE A 164 9.84 22.31 2.22
N ILE A 165 9.06 21.51 1.49
CA ILE A 165 9.39 20.10 1.19
C ILE A 165 10.00 20.05 -0.21
N LEU A 166 11.26 19.63 -0.31
CA LEU A 166 11.92 19.38 -1.60
C LEU A 166 11.40 18.06 -2.18
N ILE A 167 10.80 18.13 -3.36
CA ILE A 167 10.27 16.96 -4.08
C ILE A 167 11.02 16.80 -5.39
N ILE A 168 11.57 15.61 -5.63
CA ILE A 168 12.13 15.25 -6.94
C ILE A 168 10.97 15.15 -7.93
N ILE A 169 11.07 15.88 -9.05
CA ILE A 169 9.98 16.05 -10.05
C ILE A 169 9.40 14.71 -10.54
N ILE A 170 10.18 13.62 -10.53
CA ILE A 170 9.72 12.28 -10.95
C ILE A 170 8.75 11.63 -9.93
N ILE A 171 8.85 11.97 -8.64
CA ILE A 171 8.02 11.38 -7.55
C ILE A 171 6.79 12.28 -7.24
N ILE A 172 6.64 13.38 -7.98
CA ILE A 172 5.76 14.50 -7.63
C ILE A 172 4.29 14.11 -7.53
N ILE A 173 3.83 13.14 -8.34
CA ILE A 173 2.41 12.79 -8.47
C ILE A 173 1.87 12.19 -7.17
N ILE A 174 2.58 11.23 -6.56
CA ILE A 174 2.12 10.57 -5.33
C ILE A 174 2.08 11.58 -4.17
N ILE A 175 3.10 12.42 -4.06
CA ILE A 175 3.22 13.38 -2.96
C ILE A 175 2.20 14.53 -3.11
N ILE A 176 1.96 15.05 -4.32
CA ILE A 176 0.94 16.10 -4.56
C ILE A 176 -0.46 15.60 -4.21
N ILE A 177 -0.81 14.37 -4.60
CA ILE A 177 -2.12 13.79 -4.29
C ILE A 177 -2.26 13.65 -2.77
N ILE A 178 -1.25 13.13 -2.09
CA ILE A 178 -1.24 12.97 -0.64
C ILE A 178 -1.39 14.32 0.07
N MET A 179 -0.63 15.34 -0.33
CA MET A 179 -0.74 16.68 0.26
C MET A 179 -2.15 17.25 0.06
N SER A 180 -2.73 17.09 -1.13
CA SER A 180 -4.08 17.57 -1.44
C SER A 180 -5.15 16.89 -0.57
N VAL A 181 -5.00 15.58 -0.28
CA VAL A 181 -5.93 14.80 0.56
C VAL A 181 -5.74 15.06 2.06
N SER A 182 -4.51 15.27 2.51
CA SER A 182 -4.14 15.50 3.91
C SER A 182 -4.79 16.77 4.50
N PHE A 183 -5.01 17.79 3.67
CA PHE A 183 -5.69 19.02 4.09
C PHE A 183 -7.23 18.94 4.07
N ILE A 184 -7.82 17.80 3.67
CA ILE A 184 -9.28 17.58 3.59
C ILE A 184 -9.83 16.96 4.88
N PHE A 185 -9.02 16.20 5.62
CA PHE A 185 -9.43 15.45 6.81
C PHE A 185 -8.93 15.97 8.20
N PRO A 186 -8.66 17.26 8.46
CA PRO A 186 -8.39 17.68 9.85
C PRO A 186 -9.60 17.48 10.79
N SER A 187 -10.82 17.60 10.28
CA SER A 187 -12.05 17.64 11.11
C SER A 187 -12.72 16.28 11.32
N LEU A 188 -12.56 15.32 10.41
CA LEU A 188 -13.23 14.02 10.49
C LEU A 188 -12.55 13.01 11.44
N PHE A 189 -11.39 13.35 11.99
CA PHE A 189 -10.72 12.53 13.01
C PHE A 189 -11.22 12.83 14.43
N TYR A 190 -11.84 14.00 14.66
CA TYR A 190 -12.42 14.35 15.96
C TYR A 190 -13.87 13.85 16.12
N ASP A 191 -14.65 13.75 15.04
CA ASP A 191 -16.06 13.37 15.11
C ASP A 191 -16.33 11.85 15.10
N PHE A 192 -15.27 11.01 15.01
CA PHE A 192 -15.42 9.55 15.12
C PHE A 192 -15.03 9.01 16.51
N PHE A 193 -14.65 9.90 17.43
CA PHE A 193 -14.24 9.58 18.81
C PHE A 193 -15.06 10.36 19.87
N LEU A 194 -16.29 10.76 19.54
CA LEU A 194 -17.32 11.23 20.47
C LEU A 194 -18.59 10.40 20.30
#